data_AF-A0A1F5EPZ8-F1
#
_entry.id   AF-A0A1F5EPZ8-F1
#
_cell.length_a   1.000
_cell.length_b   1.000
_cell.length_c   1.000
_cell.angle_alpha   90.00
_cell.angle_beta   90.00
_cell.angle_gamma   90.00
#
_symmetry.space_group_name_H-M   'P 1'
#
loop_
_entity.id
_entity.type
_entity.pdbx_description
1 polymer ?
#
loop_
_entity_poly.entity_id
_entity_poly.type
_entity_poly.pdbx_seq_one_letter_code
_entity_poly.pdbx_strand_id
1 'polypeptide(L)' 'MKQCHFSKNNINYIDYKEVDSLRKFINPHGRMVARKRSGLCAKHQKQLTEAIKRARFMGFLPFVIR' A
#
# COMPACT_ATOMS: atom_id res chain seq x y z
N MET A 1 3.49 -21.87 2.28
CA MET A 1 3.67 -20.40 2.17
C MET A 1 2.47 -19.80 1.46
N LYS A 2 1.64 -18.99 2.14
CA LYS A 2 0.45 -18.40 1.51
C LYS A 2 0.88 -17.29 0.57
N GLN A 3 0.67 -17.48 -0.72
CA GLN A 3 1.04 -16.51 -1.75
C GLN A 3 0.23 -15.22 -1.55
N CYS A 4 0.91 -14.08 -1.50
CA CYS A 4 0.24 -12.81 -1.24
C CYS A 4 -0.59 -12.35 -2.45
N HIS A 5 -1.57 -11.48 -2.21
CA HIS A 5 -2.48 -10.98 -3.24
C HIS A 5 -1.75 -10.47 -4.49
N PHE A 6 -0.76 -9.58 -4.31
CA PHE A 6 0.04 -9.06 -5.43
C PHE A 6 0.82 -10.14 -6.19
N SER A 7 1.36 -11.14 -5.48
CA SER A 7 2.03 -12.28 -6.12
C SER A 7 1.08 -13.16 -6.93
N LYS A 8 -0.17 -13.31 -6.50
CA LYS A 8 -1.18 -14.11 -7.22
C LYS A 8 -1.64 -13.41 -8.50
N ASN A 9 -1.70 -12.09 -8.46
CA ASN A 9 -2.16 -11.26 -9.56
C ASN A 9 -1.00 -10.85 -10.51
N ASN A 10 0.22 -11.40 -10.32
CA ASN A 10 1.43 -11.05 -11.09
C ASN A 10 1.72 -9.53 -11.13
N ILE A 11 1.37 -8.81 -10.05
CA ILE A 11 1.63 -7.38 -9.94
C ILE A 11 3.08 -7.20 -9.48
N ASN A 12 3.95 -6.86 -10.43
CA ASN A 12 5.39 -6.68 -10.18
C ASN A 12 5.76 -5.28 -9.68
N TYR A 13 4.93 -4.29 -9.99
CA TYR A 13 5.14 -2.89 -9.67
C TYR A 13 3.88 -2.27 -9.06
N ILE A 14 4.05 -1.47 -8.01
CA ILE A 14 2.98 -0.74 -7.34
C ILE A 14 3.23 0.75 -7.60
N ASP A 15 2.45 1.35 -8.49
CA ASP A 15 2.56 2.77 -8.79
C ASP A 15 1.96 3.61 -7.66
N TYR A 16 2.62 4.72 -7.34
CA TYR A 16 2.12 5.68 -6.35
C TYR A 16 0.96 6.54 -6.88
N LYS A 17 0.77 6.56 -8.21
CA LYS A 17 -0.32 7.28 -8.88
C LYS A 17 -1.66 6.55 -8.79
N GLU A 18 -1.65 5.24 -8.58
CA GLU A 18 -2.86 4.40 -8.49
C GLU A 18 -3.50 4.50 -7.10
N VAL A 19 -4.05 5.67 -6.78
CA VAL A 19 -4.54 6.03 -5.44
C VAL A 19 -5.59 5.05 -4.92
N ASP A 20 -6.49 4.57 -5.78
CA ASP A 20 -7.56 3.65 -5.40
C ASP A 20 -7.03 2.30 -4.89
N SER A 21 -5.92 1.83 -5.47
CA SER A 21 -5.24 0.62 -5.03
C SER A 21 -4.54 0.83 -3.69
N LEU A 22 -3.90 1.98 -3.51
CA LEU A 22 -3.18 2.32 -2.27
C LEU A 22 -4.11 2.57 -1.09
N ARG A 23 -5.28 3.17 -1.35
CA ARG A 23 -6.28 3.51 -0.33
C ARG A 23 -6.81 2.28 0.42
N LYS A 24 -6.84 1.12 -0.22
CA LYS A 24 -7.19 -0.18 0.40
C LYS A 24 -6.22 -0.60 1.51
N PHE A 25 -5.00 -0.06 1.52
CA PHE A 25 -3.96 -0.37 2.50
C PHE A 25 -3.74 0.72 3.54
N ILE A 26 -4.68 1.67 3.62
CA ILE A 26 -4.68 2.76 4.58
C ILE A 26 -5.97 2.65 5.41
N ASN A 27 -5.87 2.90 6.71
CA ASN A 27 -7.03 2.91 7.59
C ASN A 27 -7.81 4.24 7.46
N PRO A 28 -9.03 4.34 8.02
CA PRO A 28 -9.82 5.57 7.95
C PRO A 28 -9.13 6.80 8.54
N HIS A 29 -8.19 6.61 9.49
CA HIS A 29 -7.39 7.68 10.09
C HIS A 29 -6.17 8.10 9.23
N GLY A 30 -6.04 7.58 8.01
CA GLY A 30 -4.94 7.89 7.11
C GLY A 30 -3.64 7.16 7.42
N ARG A 31 -3.57 6.24 8.39
CA ARG A 31 -2.37 5.44 8.73
C ARG A 31 -2.24 4.19 7.86
N MET A 32 -1.02 3.82 7.50
CA MET A 32 -0.75 2.59 6.75
C MET A 32 -1.06 1.34 7.57
N VAL A 33 -1.68 0.35 6.94
CA VAL A 33 -2.02 -0.92 7.57
C VAL A 33 -0.78 -1.81 7.67
N ALA A 34 -0.59 -2.44 8.82
CA ALA A 34 0.54 -3.34 9.07
C ALA A 34 0.47 -4.61 8.20
N ARG A 35 1.63 -5.20 7.90
CA ARG A 35 1.76 -6.41 7.07
C ARG A 35 0.86 -7.56 7.52
N LYS A 36 0.70 -7.75 8.83
CA LYS A 36 -0.16 -8.82 9.40
C LYS A 36 -1.61 -8.69 8.96
N ARG A 37 -2.11 -7.45 8.80
CA ARG A 37 -3.48 -7.17 8.34
C ARG A 37 -3.57 -7.07 6.82
N SER A 38 -2.55 -6.54 6.14
CA SER A 38 -2.55 -6.42 4.67
C SER A 38 -2.40 -7.77 3.95
N GLY A 39 -1.86 -8.79 4.62
CA GLY A 39 -1.64 -10.12 4.03
C GLY A 39 -0.58 -10.15 2.93
N LEU A 40 0.26 -9.10 2.85
CA LEU A 40 1.28 -8.97 1.81
C LEU A 40 2.58 -9.72 2.16
N CYS A 41 3.30 -10.15 1.12
CA CYS A 41 4.66 -10.64 1.31
C CYS A 41 5.60 -9.47 1.65
N ALA A 42 6.78 -9.78 2.22
CA ALA A 42 7.71 -8.74 2.65
C ALA A 42 8.17 -7.84 1.49
N LYS A 43 8.37 -8.40 0.28
CA LYS A 43 8.76 -7.67 -0.93
C LYS A 43 7.71 -6.63 -1.32
N HIS A 44 6.46 -7.06 -1.52
CA HIS A 44 5.38 -6.16 -1.92
C HIS A 44 5.01 -5.16 -0.81
N GLN A 45 5.14 -5.52 0.47
CA GLN A 45 4.93 -4.56 1.55
C GLN A 45 5.96 -3.41 1.51
N LYS A 46 7.23 -3.70 1.18
CA LYS A 46 8.25 -2.65 1.00
C LYS A 46 7.90 -1.73 -0.17
N GLN A 47 7.58 -2.30 -1.33
CA GLN A 47 7.17 -1.53 -2.52
C GLN A 47 5.92 -0.67 -2.25
N LEU A 48 4.91 -1.25 -1.60
CA LEU A 48 3.69 -0.53 -1.22
C LEU A 48 4.01 0.64 -0.27
N THR A 49 4.91 0.43 0.70
CA THR A 49 5.29 1.47 1.66
C THR A 49 5.98 2.65 0.95
N GLU A 50 6.86 2.37 -0.01
CA GLU A 50 7.49 3.41 -0.83
C GLU A 50 6.46 4.15 -1.69
N ALA A 51 5.53 3.42 -2.33
CA ALA A 51 4.47 4.00 -3.14
C ALA A 51 3.58 4.93 -2.30
N ILE A 52 3.12 4.50 -1.12
CA ILE A 52 2.29 5.33 -0.22
C ILE A 52 3.07 6.57 0.25
N LYS A 53 4.36 6.45 0.58
CA LYS A 53 5.18 7.60 0.97
C LYS A 53 5.29 8.63 -0.16
N ARG A 54 5.52 8.18 -1.39
CA ARG A 54 5.56 9.04 -2.58
C ARG A 54 4.19 9.69 -2.84
N ALA A 55 3.12 8.92 -2.80
CA ALA A 55 1.75 9.43 -2.98
C ALA A 55 1.39 10.50 -1.94
N ARG A 56 1.82 10.32 -0.68
CA ARG A 56 1.63 11.33 0.37
C ARG A 56 2.44 12.60 0.13
N PHE A 57 3.68 12.47 -0.32
CA PHE A 57 4.52 13.61 -0.66
C PHE A 57 3.93 14.43 -1.83
N MET A 58 3.34 13.75 -2.81
CA MET A 58 2.68 14.39 -3.97
C MET A 58 1.27 14.94 -3.65
N GLY A 59 0.75 14.73 -2.43
CA GLY A 59 -0.58 15.20 -2.03
C GLY A 59 -1.75 14.31 -2.48
N PHE A 60 -1.50 13.14 -3.05
CA PHE A 60 -2.56 12.19 -3.43
C PHE A 60 -3.20 11.47 -2.23
N LEU A 61 -2.44 11.30 -1.14
CA LEU A 61 -2.90 10.64 0.06
C LEU A 61 -2.58 11.46 1.32
N PRO A 62 -3.48 11.51 2.30
CA PRO A 62 -3.21 12.22 3.55
C PRO A 62 -2.26 11.43 4.47
N PHE A 63 -1.51 12.16 5.30
CA PHE A 63 -0.71 11.57 6.38
C PHE A 63 -1.57 11.15 7.57
N VAL A 64 -2.56 11.98 7.90
CA VAL A 64 -3.50 11.81 9.01
C VAL A 64 -4.86 12.34 8.55
N ILE A 65 -5.91 11.59 8.83
CA ILE A 65 -7.30 12.02 8.65
C ILE A 65 -7.91 12.08 10.06
N ARG A 66 -8.54 13.20 10.39
CA ARG A 66 -9.19 13.42 11.69
C ARG A 66 -10.60 12.85 11.69
#